data_AF-A0A7X5CXY0-F1
#
_entry.id   AF-A0A7X5CXY0-F1
#
_cell.length_a   1.000
_cell.length_b   1.000
_cell.length_c   1.000
_cell.angle_alpha   90.00
_cell.angle_beta   90.00
_cell.angle_gamma   90.00
#
_symmetry.space_group_name_H-M   'P 1'
#
loop_
_entity.id
_entity.type
_entity.pdbx_description
1 polymer ?
#
loop_
_entity_poly.entity_id
_entity_poly.type
_entity_poly.pdbx_seq_one_letter_code
_entity_poly.pdbx_strand_id
1 'polypeptide(L)'
;MININMLTKSAVNKNSILSVNAINCQGTKNKNNIQSVMKSHECKTQTNTISSVQQNTVCPYKAVPKLYNSIQKGQKVVLPIIPLSKIEVCLGWNTTNKICDVDVSAFLLGENEKVLGDDWFVFYGQTTSPDKSIEFVSESNTDRQKIRINFNNIDKRIQKIVFVLTINEAFEKKLHFGMIKDAYVRIMNQQNHELVSFVMTEYYTNVISMMIGELYIHKGAWKFNAVGNGVAKDLADLCKLYGVEVV
;
A
#
# COMPACT_ATOMS: atom_id res chain seq x y z
N MET A 1 -30.76 -14.08 -35.34
CA MET A 1 -30.18 -12.74 -35.09
C MET A 1 -30.41 -12.39 -33.63
N ILE A 2 -29.42 -12.59 -32.76
CA ILE A 2 -29.51 -12.28 -31.33
C ILE A 2 -28.64 -11.05 -31.09
N ASN A 3 -29.27 -9.95 -30.69
CA ASN A 3 -28.63 -8.67 -30.45
C ASN A 3 -28.20 -8.64 -28.96
N ILE A 4 -26.90 -8.72 -28.70
CA ILE A 4 -26.33 -8.60 -27.35
C ILE A 4 -25.94 -7.13 -27.16
N ASN A 5 -26.76 -6.39 -26.40
CA ASN A 5 -26.42 -5.04 -25.97
C ASN A 5 -25.28 -5.10 -24.95
N MET A 6 -24.09 -4.72 -25.40
CA MET A 6 -22.91 -4.49 -24.57
C MET A 6 -23.08 -3.15 -23.84
N LEU A 7 -23.44 -3.18 -22.55
CA LEU A 7 -23.36 -2.00 -21.69
C LEU A 7 -21.89 -1.79 -21.31
N THR A 8 -21.19 -0.97 -22.09
CA THR A 8 -19.85 -0.49 -21.78
C THR A 8 -19.93 0.47 -20.59
N LYS A 9 -19.55 0.02 -19.39
CA LYS A 9 -19.13 0.95 -18.33
C LYS A 9 -17.68 1.34 -18.63
N SER A 10 -17.52 2.58 -19.05
CA SER A 10 -16.27 3.22 -19.47
C SER A 10 -15.11 3.04 -18.49
N ALA A 11 -13.90 3.04 -19.04
CA ALA A 11 -12.63 3.03 -18.32
C ALA A 11 -12.54 4.18 -17.30
N VAL A 12 -12.05 3.85 -16.12
CA VAL A 12 -11.85 4.76 -14.98
C VAL A 12 -10.64 5.65 -15.30
N ASN A 13 -10.87 6.91 -15.67
CA ASN A 13 -9.80 7.89 -15.95
C ASN A 13 -9.59 8.85 -14.77
N LYS A 14 -8.54 9.68 -14.85
CA LYS A 14 -8.09 10.69 -13.87
C LYS A 14 -9.22 11.58 -13.27
N ASN A 15 -10.33 11.78 -13.98
CA ASN A 15 -11.48 12.56 -13.53
C ASN A 15 -12.43 11.80 -12.59
N SER A 16 -12.36 10.46 -12.54
CA SER A 16 -13.19 9.65 -11.64
C SER A 16 -12.73 9.67 -10.18
N ILE A 17 -11.48 10.07 -9.91
CA ILE A 17 -10.93 10.11 -8.54
C ILE A 17 -11.36 11.41 -7.83
N LEU A 18 -11.55 12.50 -8.58
CA LEU A 18 -12.00 13.79 -8.03
C LEU A 18 -13.47 13.77 -7.59
N SER A 19 -14.32 12.91 -8.16
CA SER A 19 -15.73 12.80 -7.81
C SER A 19 -16.03 11.84 -6.65
N VAL A 20 -15.03 11.12 -6.13
CA VAL A 20 -15.20 10.08 -5.09
C VAL A 20 -15.07 10.63 -3.66
N ASN A 21 -14.75 11.91 -3.49
CA ASN A 21 -14.71 12.57 -2.18
C ASN A 21 -16.12 12.95 -1.64
N ALA A 22 -17.21 12.49 -2.27
CA ALA A 22 -18.55 12.61 -1.71
C ALA A 22 -18.72 11.62 -0.55
N ILE A 23 -18.89 12.16 0.66
CA ILE A 23 -18.97 11.44 1.93
C ILE A 23 -20.14 10.46 1.91
N ASN A 24 -19.84 9.16 2.06
CA ASN A 24 -20.76 8.16 2.58
C ASN A 24 -19.92 7.01 3.18
N CYS A 25 -19.74 7.03 4.50
CA CYS A 25 -19.01 6.00 5.23
C CYS A 25 -20.00 5.11 6.00
N GLN A 26 -20.04 3.82 5.68
CA GLN A 26 -20.62 2.79 6.53
C GLN A 26 -19.50 1.91 7.11
N GLY A 27 -19.39 1.90 8.44
CA GLY A 27 -18.64 0.93 9.27
C GLY A 27 -17.11 0.94 9.13
N THR A 28 -16.41 1.52 10.11
CA THR A 28 -14.94 1.44 10.23
C THR A 28 -14.48 0.02 10.57
N LYS A 29 -13.45 -0.49 9.87
CA LYS A 29 -12.77 -1.76 10.20
C LYS A 29 -11.27 -1.48 10.45
N ASN A 30 -10.70 -2.06 11.52
CA ASN A 30 -9.34 -1.80 12.02
C ASN A 30 -8.39 -3.02 11.87
N LYS A 31 -7.13 -2.90 12.36
CA LYS A 31 -6.14 -4.00 12.33
C LYS A 31 -6.66 -5.31 12.95
N ASN A 32 -7.45 -5.19 14.02
CA ASN A 32 -7.97 -6.35 14.74
C ASN A 32 -9.08 -7.06 13.96
N ASN A 33 -9.91 -6.32 13.20
CA ASN A 33 -11.03 -6.90 12.48
C ASN A 33 -10.63 -7.41 11.09
N ILE A 34 -9.73 -6.75 10.33
CA ILE A 34 -9.27 -7.25 9.01
C ILE A 34 -8.62 -8.64 9.14
N GLN A 35 -7.96 -8.92 10.26
CA GLN A 35 -7.38 -10.25 10.52
C GLN A 35 -8.45 -11.33 10.81
N SER A 36 -9.55 -10.96 11.47
CA SER A 36 -10.68 -11.86 11.77
C SER A 36 -11.52 -12.17 10.53
N VAL A 37 -11.55 -11.23 9.58
CA VAL A 37 -12.28 -11.33 8.32
C VAL A 37 -11.70 -12.41 7.40
N MET A 38 -10.37 -12.55 7.35
CA MET A 38 -9.68 -13.49 6.45
C MET A 38 -9.41 -14.88 7.06
N LYS A 39 -9.82 -15.10 8.32
CA LYS A 39 -9.62 -16.38 9.02
C LYS A 39 -10.96 -17.04 9.32
N SER A 40 -11.51 -17.74 8.34
CA SER A 40 -12.37 -18.88 8.64
C SER A 40 -11.59 -20.17 8.34
N HIS A 41 -10.71 -20.57 9.26
CA HIS A 41 -10.53 -21.97 9.66
C HIS A 41 -9.90 -22.06 11.06
N GLU A 42 -10.71 -22.65 11.93
CA GLU A 42 -10.45 -23.21 13.26
C GLU A 42 -10.25 -22.31 14.50
N CYS A 43 -11.14 -22.60 15.45
CA CYS A 43 -11.35 -22.02 16.77
C CYS A 43 -10.51 -22.76 17.83
N LYS A 44 -10.02 -22.03 18.84
CA LYS A 44 -10.13 -22.42 20.26
C LYS A 44 -9.81 -21.26 21.20
N THR A 45 -10.64 -21.18 22.23
CA THR A 45 -10.77 -20.20 23.31
C THR A 45 -9.62 -20.31 24.33
N GLN A 46 -9.18 -19.18 24.91
CA GLN A 46 -8.96 -19.03 26.36
C GLN A 46 -8.68 -17.56 26.79
N THR A 47 -8.95 -17.32 28.07
CA THR A 47 -9.37 -16.09 28.76
C THR A 47 -8.26 -15.35 29.54
N ASN A 48 -8.55 -14.06 29.83
CA ASN A 48 -8.00 -13.17 30.88
C ASN A 48 -6.54 -12.68 30.68
N THR A 49 -6.12 -11.44 31.01
CA THR A 49 -6.58 -10.48 32.03
C THR A 49 -6.07 -9.07 31.64
N ILE A 50 -6.82 -8.03 31.98
CA ILE A 50 -6.47 -6.62 31.80
C ILE A 50 -5.39 -6.23 32.83
N SER A 51 -4.30 -5.59 32.38
CA SER A 51 -3.44 -4.76 33.22
C SER A 51 -2.81 -3.65 32.37
N SER A 52 -3.29 -2.44 32.61
CA SER A 52 -2.88 -1.19 31.98
C SER A 52 -1.52 -0.73 32.48
N VAL A 53 -0.53 -0.65 31.59
CA VAL A 53 0.63 0.23 31.74
C VAL A 53 0.79 0.99 30.42
N GLN A 54 0.32 2.24 30.39
CA GLN A 54 0.51 3.14 29.24
C GLN A 54 1.98 3.56 29.18
N GLN A 55 2.79 2.80 28.43
CA GLN A 55 4.09 3.27 27.99
C GLN A 55 3.89 4.15 26.75
N ASN A 56 3.96 5.46 26.95
CA ASN A 56 4.05 6.46 25.89
C ASN A 56 5.33 6.24 25.07
N THR A 57 5.26 5.47 24.00
CA THR A 57 6.33 5.35 23.01
C THR A 57 6.10 6.35 21.89
N VAL A 58 7.04 7.29 21.74
CA VAL A 58 7.12 8.18 20.57
C VAL A 58 7.53 7.34 19.37
N CYS A 59 6.87 7.47 18.20
CA CYS A 59 7.45 6.98 16.95
C CYS A 59 8.78 7.71 16.72
N PRO A 60 9.94 7.04 16.84
CA PRO A 60 11.21 7.75 16.82
C PRO A 60 11.38 8.42 15.45
N TYR A 61 11.91 9.64 15.46
CA TYR A 61 12.31 10.31 14.24
C TYR A 61 13.37 9.45 13.55
N LYS A 62 13.18 9.18 12.26
CA LYS A 62 14.19 8.58 11.40
C LYS A 62 14.59 9.60 10.34
N ALA A 63 15.90 9.85 10.23
CA ALA A 63 16.41 10.74 9.19
C ALA A 63 16.13 10.14 7.81
N VAL A 64 15.69 10.99 6.88
CA VAL A 64 15.51 10.57 5.48
C VAL A 64 16.88 10.19 4.91
N PRO A 65 17.06 8.97 4.37
CA PRO A 65 18.31 8.59 3.73
C PRO A 65 18.57 9.47 2.50
N LYS A 66 19.84 9.55 2.08
CA LYS A 66 20.15 10.19 0.81
C LYS A 66 19.47 9.43 -0.34
N LEU A 67 18.71 10.17 -1.14
CA LEU A 67 18.00 9.68 -2.32
C LEU A 67 18.76 10.14 -3.55
N TYR A 68 19.21 9.20 -4.37
CA TYR A 68 20.15 9.44 -5.47
C TYR A 68 19.46 9.64 -6.82
N ASN A 69 18.38 8.88 -7.06
CA ASN A 69 17.65 8.81 -8.32
C ASN A 69 16.20 9.29 -8.12
N SER A 70 16.06 10.51 -7.59
CA SER A 70 14.77 11.08 -7.22
C SER A 70 13.97 11.52 -8.46
N ILE A 71 12.70 11.14 -8.51
CA ILE A 71 11.73 11.54 -9.52
C ILE A 71 10.57 12.34 -8.91
N GLN A 72 9.83 13.05 -9.76
CA GLN A 72 8.68 13.84 -9.37
C GLN A 72 7.36 13.07 -9.49
N LYS A 73 6.35 13.55 -8.76
CA LYS A 73 4.98 13.05 -8.86
C LYS A 73 4.51 12.98 -10.32
N GLY A 74 3.98 11.83 -10.71
CA GLY A 74 3.49 11.51 -12.05
C GLY A 74 4.53 10.94 -13.02
N GLN A 75 5.83 11.03 -12.69
CA GLN A 75 6.91 10.49 -13.54
C GLN A 75 6.95 8.96 -13.48
N LYS A 76 7.37 8.37 -14.61
CA LYS A 76 7.39 6.92 -14.83
C LYS A 76 8.76 6.48 -15.32
N VAL A 77 9.40 5.57 -14.59
CA VAL A 77 10.75 5.06 -14.89
C VAL A 77 10.68 3.57 -15.18
N VAL A 78 11.40 3.11 -16.20
CA VAL A 78 11.56 1.67 -16.49
C VAL A 78 12.54 1.08 -15.47
N LEU A 79 12.17 -0.03 -14.84
CA LEU A 79 13.10 -0.74 -13.96
C LEU A 79 13.99 -1.69 -14.77
N PRO A 80 15.32 -1.69 -14.57
CA PRO A 80 16.23 -2.59 -15.28
C PRO A 80 16.18 -4.02 -14.71
N ILE A 81 15.04 -4.70 -14.85
CA ILE A 81 14.76 -6.04 -14.28
C ILE A 81 15.55 -7.16 -14.95
N ILE A 82 16.17 -6.89 -16.09
CA ILE A 82 17.09 -7.84 -16.74
C ILE A 82 18.50 -7.26 -16.56
N PRO A 83 19.36 -7.81 -15.68
CA PRO A 83 19.27 -9.10 -14.98
C PRO A 83 18.67 -9.09 -13.55
N LEU A 84 18.10 -7.98 -13.06
CA LEU A 84 17.59 -7.86 -11.69
C LEU A 84 16.31 -8.70 -11.41
N SER A 85 16.50 -9.92 -10.90
CA SER A 85 15.39 -10.78 -10.48
C SER A 85 14.65 -10.31 -9.22
N LYS A 86 15.29 -9.52 -8.34
CA LYS A 86 14.69 -9.07 -7.08
C LYS A 86 14.97 -7.59 -6.80
N ILE A 87 14.03 -6.95 -6.12
CA ILE A 87 14.16 -5.58 -5.61
C ILE A 87 13.61 -5.46 -4.19
N GLU A 88 13.99 -4.40 -3.49
CA GLU A 88 13.35 -3.97 -2.25
C GLU A 88 12.69 -2.60 -2.48
N VAL A 89 11.39 -2.50 -2.27
CA VAL A 89 10.66 -1.23 -2.19
C VAL A 89 10.72 -0.78 -0.74
N CYS A 90 11.56 0.19 -0.44
CA CYS A 90 11.80 0.70 0.89
C CYS A 90 10.99 1.98 1.13
N LEU A 91 10.26 2.05 2.24
CA LEU A 91 9.38 3.17 2.57
C LEU A 91 9.74 3.77 3.92
N GLY A 92 9.70 5.09 3.99
CA GLY A 92 9.88 5.84 5.23
C GLY A 92 8.95 7.03 5.30
N TRP A 93 8.77 7.54 6.52
CA TRP A 93 7.98 8.71 6.85
C TRP A 93 8.40 9.21 8.24
N ASN A 94 7.84 10.31 8.70
CA ASN A 94 7.87 10.74 10.09
C ASN A 94 6.49 11.27 10.46
N THR A 95 6.20 11.32 11.75
CA THR A 95 4.90 11.74 12.26
C THR A 95 5.07 12.93 13.18
N THR A 96 4.24 13.96 13.02
CA THR A 96 4.16 15.07 13.99
C THR A 96 3.26 14.72 15.17
N ASN A 97 2.30 13.81 14.97
CA ASN A 97 1.46 13.25 16.02
C ASN A 97 1.86 11.80 16.33
N LYS A 98 2.23 11.51 17.59
CA LYS A 98 2.75 10.22 18.03
C LYS A 98 1.76 9.05 17.93
N ILE A 99 0.46 9.33 17.88
CA ILE A 99 -0.56 8.28 17.74
C ILE A 99 -0.82 7.90 16.27
N CYS A 100 -0.16 8.57 15.31
CA CYS A 100 -0.16 8.18 13.91
C CYS A 100 0.64 6.89 13.72
N ASP A 101 -0.08 5.79 13.75
CA ASP A 101 0.40 4.48 13.33
C ASP A 101 0.16 4.35 11.82
N VAL A 102 1.23 4.36 11.04
CA VAL A 102 1.17 4.29 9.57
C VAL A 102 1.74 2.96 9.13
N ASP A 103 1.08 2.33 8.16
CA ASP A 103 1.58 1.11 7.54
C ASP A 103 1.58 1.20 6.02
N VAL A 104 2.53 0.52 5.39
CA VAL A 104 2.47 0.17 3.98
C VAL A 104 1.69 -1.12 3.79
N SER A 105 0.94 -1.16 2.69
CA SER A 105 0.37 -2.38 2.13
C SER A 105 0.59 -2.43 0.62
N ALA A 106 0.54 -3.64 0.06
CA ALA A 106 0.70 -3.89 -1.37
C ALA A 106 -0.50 -4.68 -1.91
N PHE A 107 -1.14 -4.14 -2.95
CA PHE A 107 -2.21 -4.84 -3.69
C PHE A 107 -1.64 -5.36 -5.01
N LEU A 108 -1.69 -6.67 -5.22
CA LEU A 108 -1.23 -7.31 -6.45
C LEU A 108 -2.44 -7.47 -7.37
N LEU A 109 -2.47 -6.71 -8.46
CA LEU A 109 -3.64 -6.53 -9.31
C LEU A 109 -3.47 -7.21 -10.67
N GLY A 110 -4.54 -7.83 -11.13
CA GLY A 110 -4.68 -8.34 -12.50
C GLY A 110 -5.02 -7.24 -13.51
N GLU A 111 -5.35 -7.66 -14.74
CA GLU A 111 -5.72 -6.77 -15.84
C GLU A 111 -6.96 -5.90 -15.56
N ASN A 112 -7.85 -6.36 -14.70
CA ASN A 112 -9.07 -5.65 -14.29
C ASN A 112 -8.86 -4.65 -13.14
N GLU A 113 -7.61 -4.38 -12.76
CA GLU A 113 -7.24 -3.54 -11.61
C GLU A 113 -7.79 -4.02 -10.26
N LYS A 114 -8.09 -5.32 -10.16
CA LYS A 114 -8.50 -5.99 -8.92
C LYS A 114 -7.50 -7.07 -8.53
N VAL A 115 -7.47 -7.39 -7.25
CA VAL A 115 -6.74 -8.56 -6.75
C VAL A 115 -7.29 -9.84 -7.37
N LEU A 116 -6.43 -10.87 -7.51
CA LEU A 116 -6.88 -12.18 -8.00
C LEU A 116 -7.66 -12.97 -6.93
N GLY A 117 -7.50 -12.58 -5.67
CA GLY A 117 -8.12 -13.11 -4.46
C GLY A 117 -7.62 -12.33 -3.24
N ASP A 118 -8.25 -12.51 -2.09
CA ASP A 118 -7.90 -11.77 -0.86
C ASP A 118 -6.47 -12.03 -0.37
N ASP A 119 -5.93 -13.20 -0.72
CA ASP A 119 -4.57 -13.62 -0.46
C ASP A 119 -3.51 -12.84 -1.29
N TRP A 120 -3.93 -12.11 -2.33
CA TRP A 120 -3.10 -11.21 -3.15
C TRP A 120 -3.00 -9.78 -2.61
N PHE A 121 -3.43 -9.56 -1.38
CA PHE A 121 -3.23 -8.34 -0.61
C PHE A 121 -2.19 -8.58 0.50
N VAL A 122 -1.03 -7.95 0.38
CA VAL A 122 0.11 -8.12 1.30
C VAL A 122 0.20 -6.94 2.26
N PHE A 123 0.22 -7.23 3.56
CA PHE A 123 0.29 -6.25 4.65
C PHE A 123 0.84 -6.91 5.92
N TYR A 124 0.93 -6.19 7.05
CA TYR A 124 1.48 -6.74 8.30
C TYR A 124 0.75 -8.00 8.81
N GLY A 125 -0.53 -8.22 8.48
CA GLY A 125 -1.32 -9.38 8.87
C GLY A 125 -1.24 -10.57 7.90
N GLN A 126 -0.78 -10.32 6.67
CA GLN A 126 -0.55 -11.31 5.63
C GLN A 126 0.71 -10.91 4.87
N THR A 127 1.86 -11.38 5.36
CA THR A 127 3.15 -10.82 4.98
C THR A 127 3.70 -11.35 3.66
N THR A 128 3.07 -12.35 3.04
CA THR A 128 3.55 -12.96 1.79
C THR A 128 2.41 -13.20 0.82
N SER A 129 2.67 -12.97 -0.47
CA SER A 129 1.74 -13.34 -1.54
C SER A 129 1.71 -14.87 -1.78
N PRO A 130 0.67 -15.42 -2.43
CA PRO A 130 0.49 -16.87 -2.60
C PRO A 130 1.59 -17.49 -3.48
N ASP A 131 2.08 -16.74 -4.46
CA ASP A 131 3.18 -17.11 -5.35
C ASP A 131 4.58 -16.88 -4.73
N LYS A 132 4.64 -16.38 -3.48
CA LYS A 132 5.89 -16.05 -2.76
C LYS A 132 6.75 -15.05 -3.53
N SER A 133 6.14 -14.22 -4.38
CA SER A 133 6.84 -13.17 -5.11
C SER A 133 6.97 -11.89 -4.30
N ILE A 134 6.06 -11.62 -3.37
CA ILE A 134 6.03 -10.42 -2.54
C ILE A 134 6.15 -10.79 -1.05
N GLU A 135 7.01 -10.08 -0.33
CA GLU A 135 7.19 -10.22 1.12
C GLU A 135 7.20 -8.84 1.80
N PHE A 136 6.35 -8.65 2.81
CA PHE A 136 6.36 -7.50 3.71
C PHE A 136 7.37 -7.68 4.83
N VAL A 137 8.15 -6.63 5.10
CA VAL A 137 9.14 -6.59 6.18
C VAL A 137 8.82 -5.40 7.08
N SER A 138 8.43 -5.70 8.32
CA SER A 138 7.91 -4.74 9.31
C SER A 138 8.93 -3.75 9.83
N GLU A 139 10.21 -4.12 9.85
CA GLU A 139 11.26 -3.29 10.41
C GLU A 139 12.51 -3.31 9.55
N SER A 140 13.15 -2.15 9.44
CA SER A 140 14.48 -2.04 8.87
C SER A 140 15.30 -0.97 9.59
N ASN A 141 16.63 -1.05 9.47
CA ASN A 141 17.54 -0.10 10.13
C ASN A 141 17.29 1.32 9.62
N THR A 142 17.33 1.53 8.31
CA THR A 142 17.26 2.86 7.69
C THR A 142 15.82 3.30 7.41
N ASP A 143 15.03 2.44 6.76
CA ASP A 143 13.66 2.73 6.35
C ASP A 143 12.68 2.27 7.44
N ARG A 144 11.39 2.61 7.33
CA ARG A 144 10.38 2.12 8.28
C ARG A 144 9.92 0.72 7.94
N GLN A 145 9.47 0.51 6.71
CA GLN A 145 8.96 -0.77 6.23
C GLN A 145 9.48 -1.04 4.82
N LYS A 146 9.52 -2.32 4.42
CA LYS A 146 9.91 -2.72 3.07
C LYS A 146 8.94 -3.72 2.48
N ILE A 147 8.81 -3.69 1.16
CA ILE A 147 8.21 -4.75 0.36
C ILE A 147 9.29 -5.34 -0.54
N ARG A 148 9.66 -6.59 -0.33
CA ARG A 148 10.56 -7.34 -1.21
C ARG A 148 9.79 -7.95 -2.36
N ILE A 149 10.38 -7.93 -3.54
CA ILE A 149 9.76 -8.42 -4.77
C ILE A 149 10.74 -9.33 -5.49
N ASN A 150 10.28 -10.53 -5.85
CA ASN A 150 10.98 -11.49 -6.69
C ASN A 150 10.21 -11.67 -8.00
N PHE A 151 10.67 -11.01 -9.05
CA PHE A 151 10.04 -11.00 -10.36
C PHE A 151 10.00 -12.39 -11.02
N ASN A 152 10.90 -13.30 -10.66
CA ASN A 152 10.90 -14.66 -11.20
C ASN A 152 9.69 -15.50 -10.72
N ASN A 153 9.09 -15.12 -9.59
CA ASN A 153 8.00 -15.85 -8.98
C ASN A 153 6.63 -15.21 -9.25
N ILE A 154 6.58 -13.99 -9.80
CA ILE A 154 5.32 -13.27 -9.99
C ILE A 154 4.42 -14.06 -10.94
N ASP A 155 3.20 -14.37 -10.49
CA ASP A 155 2.16 -14.95 -11.34
C ASP A 155 1.88 -14.04 -12.54
N LYS A 156 1.87 -14.62 -13.74
CA LYS A 156 1.73 -13.89 -15.01
C LYS A 156 0.43 -13.12 -15.14
N ARG A 157 -0.59 -13.43 -14.34
CA ARG A 157 -1.85 -12.70 -14.29
C ARG A 157 -1.70 -11.34 -13.61
N ILE A 158 -0.68 -11.13 -12.78
CA ILE A 158 -0.41 -9.85 -12.12
C ILE A 158 0.20 -8.87 -13.12
N GLN A 159 -0.47 -7.73 -13.29
CA GLN A 159 -0.07 -6.65 -14.19
C GLN A 159 0.40 -5.40 -13.47
N LYS A 160 0.03 -5.27 -12.19
CA LYS A 160 0.29 -4.07 -11.39
C LYS A 160 0.42 -4.42 -9.91
N ILE A 161 1.30 -3.73 -9.21
CA ILE A 161 1.45 -3.79 -7.75
C ILE A 161 1.35 -2.36 -7.22
N VAL A 162 0.34 -2.10 -6.39
CA VAL A 162 0.08 -0.77 -5.83
C VAL A 162 0.54 -0.71 -4.38
N PHE A 163 1.35 0.29 -4.02
CA PHE A 163 1.79 0.52 -2.64
C PHE A 163 0.99 1.65 -2.01
N VAL A 164 0.37 1.37 -0.87
CA VAL A 164 -0.49 2.33 -0.16
C VAL A 164 -0.02 2.49 1.27
N LEU A 165 0.21 3.74 1.67
CA LEU A 165 0.38 4.13 3.06
C LEU A 165 -1.00 4.44 3.67
N THR A 166 -1.32 3.88 4.83
CA THR A 166 -2.58 4.15 5.53
C THR A 166 -2.31 4.48 6.99
N ILE A 167 -3.03 5.45 7.55
CA ILE A 167 -3.01 5.70 8.99
C ILE A 167 -4.06 4.80 9.65
N ASN A 168 -3.63 3.98 10.61
CA ASN A 168 -4.50 3.08 11.35
C ASN A 168 -5.48 3.87 12.24
N GLU A 169 -6.76 3.46 12.26
CA GLU A 169 -7.85 4.09 13.03
C GLU A 169 -7.98 5.60 12.80
N ALA A 170 -7.64 6.07 11.59
CA ALA A 170 -7.56 7.50 11.27
C ALA A 170 -8.88 8.25 11.52
N PHE A 171 -10.02 7.66 11.14
CA PHE A 171 -11.32 8.28 11.36
C PHE A 171 -11.64 8.43 12.85
N GLU A 172 -11.52 7.34 13.61
CA GLU A 172 -11.85 7.29 15.04
C GLU A 172 -10.95 8.21 15.86
N LYS A 173 -9.67 8.28 15.51
CA LYS A 173 -8.66 9.11 16.19
C LYS A 173 -8.48 10.49 15.57
N LYS A 174 -9.27 10.85 14.56
CA LYS A 174 -9.19 12.13 13.81
C LYS A 174 -7.75 12.42 13.30
N LEU A 175 -7.08 11.39 12.78
CA LEU A 175 -5.74 11.47 12.21
C LEU A 175 -5.82 11.67 10.71
N HIS A 176 -4.80 12.32 10.15
CA HIS A 176 -4.76 12.63 8.72
C HIS A 176 -3.32 12.81 8.25
N PHE A 177 -3.13 12.80 6.93
CA PHE A 177 -1.83 12.91 6.29
C PHE A 177 -1.13 14.26 6.54
N GLY A 178 -1.86 15.32 6.91
CA GLY A 178 -1.24 16.54 7.46
C GLY A 178 -0.43 16.34 8.76
N MET A 179 -0.54 15.18 9.41
CA MET A 179 0.28 14.79 10.58
C MET A 179 1.49 13.93 10.19
N ILE A 180 1.66 13.65 8.90
CA ILE A 180 2.78 12.90 8.33
C ILE A 180 3.72 13.91 7.66
N LYS A 181 5.02 13.61 7.67
CA LYS A 181 6.04 14.37 6.96
C LYS A 181 7.12 13.43 6.46
N ASP A 182 8.01 13.93 5.62
CA ASP A 182 9.21 13.21 5.17
C ASP A 182 8.89 11.82 4.57
N ALA A 183 7.70 11.65 3.99
CA ALA A 183 7.31 10.36 3.42
C ALA A 183 8.00 10.16 2.08
N TYR A 184 8.58 8.98 1.88
CA TYR A 184 9.29 8.63 0.67
C TYR A 184 9.15 7.14 0.35
N VAL A 185 9.41 6.82 -0.91
CA VAL A 185 9.64 5.46 -1.39
C VAL A 185 10.93 5.45 -2.19
N ARG A 186 11.76 4.42 -2.01
CA ARG A 186 12.96 4.16 -2.82
C ARG A 186 13.03 2.70 -3.18
N ILE A 187 13.37 2.40 -4.42
CA ILE A 187 13.52 1.04 -4.91
C ILE A 187 15.00 0.71 -4.98
N MET A 188 15.41 -0.33 -4.27
CA MET A 188 16.77 -0.81 -4.21
C MET A 188 16.89 -2.13 -4.98
N ASN A 189 18.02 -2.36 -5.62
CA ASN A 189 18.36 -3.68 -6.16
C ASN A 189 19.00 -4.59 -5.08
N GLN A 190 19.35 -5.83 -5.46
CA GLN A 190 19.97 -6.81 -4.56
C GLN A 190 21.37 -6.40 -4.07
N GLN A 191 22.04 -5.48 -4.77
CA GLN A 191 23.35 -4.95 -4.42
C GLN A 191 23.25 -3.67 -3.57
N ASN A 192 22.07 -3.33 -3.05
CA ASN A 192 21.80 -2.11 -2.30
C ASN A 192 22.07 -0.81 -3.09
N HIS A 193 21.98 -0.86 -4.42
CA HIS A 193 21.98 0.35 -5.25
C HIS A 193 20.55 0.84 -5.47
N GLU A 194 20.35 2.15 -5.33
CA GLU A 194 19.06 2.77 -5.60
C GLU A 194 18.78 2.78 -7.11
N LEU A 195 17.62 2.30 -7.51
CA LEU A 195 17.12 2.34 -8.88
C LEU A 195 16.32 3.61 -9.14
N VAL A 196 15.40 3.94 -8.23
CA VAL A 196 14.54 5.13 -8.30
C VAL A 196 14.04 5.49 -6.90
N SER A 197 13.81 6.76 -6.64
CA SER A 197 13.22 7.26 -5.41
C SER A 197 12.20 8.36 -5.67
N PHE A 198 11.28 8.55 -4.73
CA PHE A 198 10.25 9.58 -4.78
C PHE A 198 9.97 10.08 -3.36
N VAL A 199 10.04 11.39 -3.17
CA VAL A 199 9.66 12.08 -1.94
C VAL A 199 8.30 12.71 -2.11
N MET A 200 7.42 12.48 -1.14
CA MET A 200 6.11 13.10 -1.12
C MET A 200 6.20 14.53 -0.56
N THR A 201 5.64 15.46 -1.31
CA THR A 201 5.61 16.89 -0.99
C THR A 201 4.22 17.40 -0.61
N GLU A 202 3.18 16.58 -0.80
CA GLU A 202 1.78 16.96 -0.65
C GLU A 202 1.14 16.19 0.52
N TYR A 203 0.66 16.94 1.51
CA TYR A 203 0.03 16.40 2.72
C TYR A 203 -1.26 17.19 3.00
N TYR A 204 -2.35 16.49 3.30
CA TYR A 204 -3.66 17.12 3.43
C TYR A 204 -4.39 16.64 4.69
N THR A 205 -5.23 17.51 5.26
CA THR A 205 -6.01 17.23 6.48
C THR A 205 -7.23 16.38 6.23
N ASN A 206 -7.68 16.29 4.97
CA ASN A 206 -8.81 15.45 4.54
C ASN A 206 -8.36 14.09 3.96
N VAL A 207 -7.08 13.75 4.03
CA VAL A 207 -6.52 12.51 3.48
C VAL A 207 -6.09 11.59 4.62
N ILE A 208 -6.42 10.31 4.53
CA ILE A 208 -6.09 9.30 5.55
C ILE A 208 -5.36 8.07 4.99
N SER A 209 -5.29 7.94 3.67
CA SER A 209 -4.46 6.97 2.96
C SER A 209 -3.89 7.57 1.68
N MET A 210 -2.78 7.01 1.21
CA MET A 210 -1.96 7.56 0.14
C MET A 210 -1.37 6.46 -0.73
N MET A 211 -1.75 6.42 -2.02
CA MET A 211 -1.02 5.63 -3.01
C MET A 211 0.30 6.32 -3.31
N ILE A 212 1.39 5.84 -2.71
CA ILE A 212 2.70 6.48 -2.84
C ILE A 212 3.35 6.16 -4.19
N GLY A 213 3.12 4.95 -4.72
CA GLY A 213 3.60 4.54 -6.03
C GLY A 213 3.04 3.19 -6.46
N GLU A 214 3.29 2.84 -7.71
CA GLU A 214 2.90 1.56 -8.29
C GLU A 214 4.00 1.02 -9.20
N LEU A 215 4.11 -0.30 -9.25
CA LEU A 215 4.80 -1.02 -10.31
C LEU A 215 3.76 -1.52 -11.30
N TYR A 216 4.02 -1.41 -12.59
CA TYR A 216 3.11 -1.92 -13.61
C TYR A 216 3.85 -2.35 -14.87
N ILE A 217 3.28 -3.30 -15.59
CA ILE A 217 3.84 -3.77 -16.86
C ILE A 217 3.39 -2.82 -17.99
N HIS A 218 4.36 -2.36 -18.78
CA HIS A 218 4.12 -1.58 -19.99
C HIS A 218 5.02 -2.09 -21.11
N LYS A 219 4.41 -2.60 -22.20
CA LYS A 219 5.13 -3.17 -23.35
C LYS A 219 6.17 -4.23 -22.94
N GLY A 220 5.79 -5.11 -22.01
CA GLY A 220 6.64 -6.20 -21.51
C GLY A 220 7.71 -5.80 -20.50
N ALA A 221 7.83 -4.52 -20.14
CA ALA A 221 8.77 -4.06 -19.13
C ALA A 221 8.02 -3.53 -17.90
N TRP A 222 8.50 -3.84 -16.71
CA TRP A 222 8.00 -3.20 -15.49
C TRP A 222 8.48 -1.77 -15.39
N LYS A 223 7.57 -0.91 -14.96
CA LYS A 223 7.82 0.50 -14.71
C LYS A 223 7.37 0.86 -13.30
N PHE A 224 8.10 1.75 -12.67
CA PHE A 224 7.65 2.44 -11.47
C PHE A 224 6.99 3.76 -11.86
N ASN A 225 5.84 4.06 -11.26
CA ASN A 225 5.14 5.35 -11.37
C ASN A 225 5.09 5.99 -9.98
N ALA A 226 5.65 7.18 -9.83
CA ALA A 226 5.51 7.97 -8.62
C ALA A 226 4.10 8.58 -8.59
N VAL A 227 3.24 8.16 -7.67
CA VAL A 227 1.82 8.54 -7.69
C VAL A 227 1.51 9.67 -6.71
N GLY A 228 1.73 9.45 -5.42
CA GLY A 228 1.45 10.43 -4.37
C GLY A 228 0.00 10.96 -4.37
N ASN A 229 -0.99 10.09 -4.61
CA ASN A 229 -2.40 10.48 -4.59
C ASN A 229 -3.07 10.02 -3.29
N GLY A 230 -3.60 10.98 -2.53
CA GLY A 230 -4.25 10.75 -1.25
C GLY A 230 -5.77 10.67 -1.38
N VAL A 231 -6.40 9.87 -0.52
CA VAL A 231 -7.86 9.74 -0.45
C VAL A 231 -8.36 9.72 1.00
N ALA A 232 -9.63 10.08 1.18
CA ALA A 232 -10.35 9.99 2.45
C ALA A 232 -10.96 8.58 2.66
N LYS A 233 -10.19 7.52 2.39
CA LYS A 233 -10.63 6.11 2.49
C LYS A 233 -9.70 5.35 3.42
N ASP A 234 -10.26 4.59 4.36
CA ASP A 234 -9.46 3.74 5.23
C ASP A 234 -9.01 2.46 4.48
N LEU A 235 -8.31 1.57 5.20
CA LEU A 235 -7.81 0.34 4.60
C LEU A 235 -8.94 -0.56 4.09
N ALA A 236 -10.08 -0.60 4.79
CA ALA A 236 -11.21 -1.45 4.41
C ALA A 236 -11.90 -0.94 3.13
N ASP A 237 -12.02 0.38 2.98
CA ASP A 237 -12.49 1.00 1.75
C ASP A 237 -11.53 0.76 0.57
N LEU A 238 -10.20 0.77 0.82
CA LEU A 238 -9.20 0.43 -0.19
C LEU A 238 -9.25 -1.05 -0.57
N CYS A 239 -9.47 -1.95 0.39
CA CYS A 239 -9.71 -3.36 0.13
C CYS A 239 -10.89 -3.55 -0.83
N LYS A 240 -12.05 -2.93 -0.55
CA LYS A 240 -13.21 -2.95 -1.47
C LYS A 240 -12.86 -2.33 -2.84
N LEU A 241 -12.12 -1.24 -2.86
CA LEU A 241 -11.67 -0.57 -4.08
C LEU A 241 -10.83 -1.50 -4.96
N TYR A 242 -9.97 -2.34 -4.39
CA TYR A 242 -9.14 -3.30 -5.12
C TYR A 242 -9.74 -4.70 -5.21
N GLY A 243 -10.96 -4.92 -4.71
CA GLY A 243 -11.67 -6.19 -4.85
C GLY A 243 -11.30 -7.25 -3.82
N VAL A 244 -10.72 -6.86 -2.69
CA VAL A 244 -10.58 -7.72 -1.52
C VAL A 244 -11.94 -7.78 -0.81
N GLU A 245 -12.45 -8.98 -0.59
CA GLU A 245 -13.66 -9.22 0.17
C GLU A 245 -13.37 -9.06 1.67
N VAL A 246 -13.92 -8.00 2.25
CA VAL A 246 -13.79 -7.76 3.69
C VAL A 246 -15.09 -8.17 4.37
N VAL A 247 -15.28 -9.47 4.65
CA VAL A 247 -16.41 -10.05 5.41
C VAL A 247 -16.56 -9.48 6.82
#